data_AF-A0A850MI31-F1
#
_entry.id   AF-A0A850MI31-F1
#
_cell.length_a   1.000
_cell.length_b   1.000
_cell.length_c   1.000
_cell.angle_alpha   90.00
_cell.angle_beta   90.00
_cell.angle_gamma   90.00
#
_symmetry.space_group_name_H-M   'P 1'
#
loop_
_entity.id
_entity.type
_entity.pdbx_description
1 polymer ?
#
loop_
_entity_poly.entity_id
_entity_poly.type
_entity_poly.pdbx_seq_one_letter_code
_entity_poly.pdbx_strand_id
1 'polypeptide(L)'
;MGRIELLRLDYLFSVLAPCLLAIYVNNLNIVNYLGIISGWCFLGVTGNLLNDAIDKDRGLDYTTKELATLALISFLLGIALMVETFIYYPITIAFALSSIFLVIGYCVKFKQYAIINKFVLVFSHIVFPYLTIISSPQVNPNLLSWGEIWIMATFFAFSFSGQVIHEAIDKEASDAFSLRKIQIIVQISSILTIIFGVYAIFVLPQPNSLYFIPFIAIPVGPMYIYRKPRTPRPELKDVGIILGNLMMVYLLVLILMG
;
A
#
# COMPACT_ATOMS: atom_id res chain seq x y z
N MET A 1 -2.05 13.33 -21.00
CA MET A 1 -2.53 12.93 -19.67
C MET A 1 -3.84 13.66 -19.40
N GLY A 2 -4.91 12.93 -19.07
CA GLY A 2 -6.19 13.53 -18.68
C GLY A 2 -6.07 14.26 -17.33
N ARG A 3 -6.92 15.26 -17.07
CA ARG A 3 -6.87 16.08 -15.84
C ARG A 3 -6.98 15.25 -14.55
N ILE A 4 -7.68 14.11 -14.59
CA ILE A 4 -7.89 13.20 -13.45
C ILE A 4 -6.70 12.23 -13.28
N GLU A 5 -6.03 11.86 -14.37
CA GLU A 5 -4.87 10.96 -14.34
C GLU A 5 -3.73 11.55 -13.49
N LEU A 6 -3.65 12.87 -13.36
CA LEU A 6 -2.71 13.57 -12.48
C LEU A 6 -2.77 13.08 -11.02
N LEU A 7 -3.95 12.67 -10.55
CA LEU A 7 -4.14 12.24 -9.16
C LEU A 7 -3.63 10.80 -8.91
N ARG A 8 -3.29 10.06 -9.98
CA ARG A 8 -2.84 8.66 -9.92
C ARG A 8 -3.78 7.79 -9.09
N LEU A 9 -5.09 7.93 -9.35
CA LEU A 9 -6.14 7.24 -8.58
C LEU A 9 -6.02 5.71 -8.66
N ASP A 10 -5.46 5.23 -9.75
CA ASP A 10 -5.13 3.83 -10.00
C ASP A 10 -4.12 3.25 -9.00
N TYR A 11 -3.32 4.07 -8.30
CA TYR A 11 -2.40 3.62 -7.25
C TYR A 11 -3.01 3.61 -5.85
N LEU A 12 -4.24 4.12 -5.67
CA LEU A 12 -4.84 4.26 -4.34
C LEU A 12 -5.15 2.93 -3.66
N PHE A 13 -5.22 1.82 -4.40
CA PHE A 13 -5.32 0.48 -3.80
C PHE A 13 -4.21 0.23 -2.77
N SER A 14 -3.03 0.85 -2.95
CA SER A 14 -1.88 0.66 -2.06
C SER A 14 -2.16 1.12 -0.62
N VAL A 15 -3.01 2.14 -0.44
CA VAL A 15 -3.43 2.66 0.88
C VAL A 15 -4.84 2.19 1.28
N LEU A 16 -5.71 1.94 0.30
CA LEU A 16 -7.10 1.55 0.56
C LEU A 16 -7.24 0.06 0.88
N ALA A 17 -6.54 -0.83 0.17
CA ALA A 17 -6.63 -2.27 0.43
C ALA A 17 -6.22 -2.63 1.88
N PRO A 18 -5.15 -2.06 2.47
CA PRO A 18 -4.81 -2.28 3.88
C PRO A 18 -5.90 -1.81 4.86
N CYS A 19 -6.55 -0.66 4.60
CA CYS A 19 -7.68 -0.21 5.42
C CYS A 19 -8.87 -1.17 5.34
N LEU A 20 -9.24 -1.59 4.13
CA LEU A 20 -10.35 -2.52 3.91
C LEU A 20 -10.06 -3.90 4.51
N LEU A 21 -8.81 -4.36 4.40
CA LEU A 21 -8.36 -5.60 5.02
C LEU A 21 -8.53 -5.55 6.54
N ALA A 22 -8.11 -4.46 7.19
CA ALA A 22 -8.29 -4.27 8.63
C ALA A 22 -9.77 -4.32 9.03
N ILE A 23 -10.65 -3.66 8.26
CA ILE A 23 -12.10 -3.67 8.46
C ILE A 23 -12.67 -5.08 8.38
N TYR A 24 -12.34 -5.81 7.30
CA TYR A 24 -12.83 -7.16 7.09
C TYR A 24 -12.33 -8.13 8.18
N VAL A 25 -11.04 -8.12 8.49
CA VAL A 25 -10.42 -9.03 9.48
C VAL A 25 -10.94 -8.79 10.90
N ASN A 26 -11.35 -7.56 11.21
CA ASN A 26 -11.88 -7.20 12.52
C ASN A 26 -13.42 -7.13 12.55
N ASN A 27 -14.10 -7.54 11.46
CA ASN A 27 -15.55 -7.52 11.34
C ASN A 27 -16.18 -6.15 11.68
N LEU A 28 -15.57 -5.09 11.13
CA LEU A 28 -15.92 -3.71 11.43
C LEU A 28 -16.96 -3.19 10.45
N ASN A 29 -17.87 -2.35 10.94
CA ASN A 29 -18.84 -1.68 10.06
C ASN A 29 -18.13 -0.57 9.27
N ILE A 30 -17.95 -0.78 7.96
CA ILE A 30 -17.25 0.15 7.05
C ILE A 30 -17.76 1.60 7.12
N VAL A 31 -19.05 1.81 7.39
CA VAL A 31 -19.65 3.15 7.48
C VAL A 31 -18.96 3.99 8.56
N ASN A 32 -18.56 3.36 9.68
CA ASN A 32 -17.87 4.04 10.78
C ASN A 32 -16.43 4.46 10.43
N TYR A 33 -15.86 3.93 9.34
CA TYR A 33 -14.47 4.16 8.94
C TYR A 33 -14.35 4.93 7.63
N LEU A 34 -15.45 5.36 7.01
CA LEU A 34 -15.42 6.11 5.75
C LEU A 34 -14.57 7.39 5.84
N GLY A 35 -14.58 8.07 6.99
CA GLY A 35 -13.72 9.22 7.25
C GLY A 35 -12.22 8.87 7.21
N ILE A 36 -11.83 7.77 7.85
CA ILE A 36 -10.44 7.29 7.87
C ILE A 36 -10.00 6.80 6.48
N ILE A 37 -10.84 5.99 5.80
CA ILE A 37 -10.56 5.49 4.44
C ILE A 37 -10.37 6.67 3.47
N SER A 38 -11.31 7.63 3.50
CA SER A 38 -11.25 8.81 2.65
C SER A 38 -10.06 9.71 3.01
N GLY A 39 -9.74 9.82 4.30
CA GLY A 39 -8.55 10.51 4.79
C GLY A 39 -7.26 9.94 4.18
N TRP A 40 -7.09 8.63 4.23
CA TRP A 40 -5.96 7.93 3.62
C TRP A 40 -5.95 8.03 2.08
N CYS A 41 -7.12 8.04 1.44
CA CYS A 41 -7.24 8.31 0.00
C CYS A 41 -6.61 9.67 -0.36
N PHE A 42 -7.01 10.73 0.33
CA PHE A 42 -6.46 12.07 0.12
C PHE A 42 -4.98 12.17 0.47
N LEU A 43 -4.50 11.49 1.52
CA LEU A 43 -3.08 11.43 1.82
C LEU A 43 -2.28 10.68 0.75
N GLY A 44 -2.83 9.63 0.15
CA GLY A 44 -2.24 8.93 -0.99
C GLY A 44 -2.10 9.86 -2.21
N VAL A 45 -3.16 10.60 -2.53
CA VAL A 45 -3.15 11.63 -3.59
C VAL A 45 -2.12 12.72 -3.28
N THR A 46 -2.03 13.18 -2.03
CA THR A 46 -0.98 14.13 -1.61
C THR A 46 0.41 13.59 -1.88
N GLY A 47 0.68 12.33 -1.54
CA GLY A 47 1.96 11.67 -1.80
C GLY A 47 2.32 11.66 -3.28
N ASN A 48 1.37 11.27 -4.15
CA ASN A 48 1.55 11.26 -5.60
C ASN A 48 1.85 12.66 -6.16
N LEU A 49 1.08 13.67 -5.76
CA LEU A 49 1.26 15.05 -6.24
C LEU A 49 2.58 15.66 -5.74
N LEU A 50 2.97 15.37 -4.50
CA LEU A 50 4.23 15.82 -3.93
C LEU A 50 5.42 15.17 -4.64
N ASN A 51 5.31 13.88 -4.95
CA ASN A 51 6.28 13.14 -5.74
C ASN A 51 6.52 13.82 -7.09
N ASP A 52 5.44 14.13 -7.80
CA ASP A 52 5.49 14.74 -9.13
C ASP A 52 6.01 16.19 -9.09
N ALA A 53 5.68 16.92 -8.02
CA ALA A 53 6.19 18.28 -7.80
C ALA A 53 7.72 18.31 -7.60
N ILE A 54 8.27 17.32 -6.89
CA ILE A 54 9.70 17.23 -6.56
C ILE A 54 10.50 16.66 -7.73
N ASP A 55 10.03 15.58 -8.35
CA ASP A 55 10.76 14.92 -9.44
C ASP A 55 10.66 15.68 -10.77
N LYS A 56 9.68 16.59 -10.91
CA LYS A 56 9.30 17.21 -12.18
C LYS A 56 9.17 16.16 -13.28
N ASP A 57 8.20 15.28 -13.11
CA ASP A 57 7.94 14.21 -14.07
C ASP A 57 7.78 14.84 -15.47
N ARG A 58 8.69 14.48 -16.39
CA ARG A 58 8.95 15.20 -17.65
C ARG A 58 7.83 14.89 -18.65
N GLY A 59 6.67 15.48 -18.43
CA GLY A 59 5.47 15.26 -19.24
C GLY A 59 4.20 15.86 -18.66
N LEU A 60 4.28 16.49 -17.48
CA LEU A 60 3.18 17.23 -16.88
C LEU A 60 3.23 18.71 -17.29
N ASP A 61 2.12 19.23 -17.79
CA ASP A 61 1.96 20.64 -18.15
C ASP A 61 1.75 21.57 -16.93
N TYR A 62 2.01 21.07 -15.72
CA TYR A 62 1.78 21.77 -14.45
C TYR A 62 3.09 22.22 -13.83
N THR A 63 3.08 23.42 -13.25
CA THR A 63 4.22 23.94 -12.49
C THR A 63 4.33 23.24 -11.12
N THR A 64 5.54 23.18 -10.59
CA THR A 64 5.79 22.68 -9.22
C THR A 64 4.91 23.38 -8.16
N LYS A 65 4.62 24.68 -8.34
CA LYS A 65 3.76 25.42 -7.41
C LYS A 65 2.31 24.93 -7.46
N GLU A 66 1.77 24.70 -8.66
CA GLU A 66 0.41 24.17 -8.83
C GLU A 66 0.28 22.77 -8.23
N LEU A 67 1.25 21.88 -8.51
CA LEU A 67 1.27 20.53 -7.94
C LEU A 67 1.38 20.55 -6.41
N ALA A 68 2.26 21.40 -5.86
CA ALA A 68 2.39 21.57 -4.42
C ALA A 68 1.11 22.14 -3.77
N THR A 69 0.42 23.07 -4.44
CA THR A 69 -0.87 23.60 -3.97
C THR A 69 -1.94 22.50 -3.95
N LEU A 70 -2.04 21.68 -5.01
CA LEU A 70 -2.96 20.55 -5.02
C LEU A 70 -2.63 19.51 -3.94
N ALA A 71 -1.35 19.21 -3.75
CA ALA A 71 -0.89 18.31 -2.69
C ALA A 71 -1.28 18.82 -1.30
N LEU A 72 -1.11 20.12 -1.06
CA LEU A 72 -1.48 20.78 0.20
C LEU A 72 -3.00 20.77 0.43
N ILE A 73 -3.80 21.07 -0.59
CA ILE A 73 -5.27 21.02 -0.46
C ILE A 73 -5.72 19.60 -0.16
N SER A 74 -5.21 18.62 -0.91
CA SER A 74 -5.49 17.19 -0.67
C SER A 74 -5.09 16.80 0.76
N PHE A 75 -3.95 17.27 1.25
CA PHE A 75 -3.48 16.99 2.60
C PHE A 75 -4.45 17.52 3.65
N LEU A 76 -4.87 18.79 3.52
CA LEU A 76 -5.81 19.41 4.45
C LEU A 76 -7.17 18.70 4.46
N LEU A 77 -7.67 18.29 3.29
CA LEU A 77 -8.89 17.50 3.19
C LEU A 77 -8.76 16.14 3.88
N GLY A 78 -7.62 15.46 3.67
CA GLY A 78 -7.35 14.17 4.30
C GLY A 78 -7.29 14.26 5.83
N ILE A 79 -6.58 15.26 6.36
CA ILE A 79 -6.51 15.51 7.81
C ILE A 79 -7.88 15.88 8.35
N ALA A 80 -8.64 16.75 7.68
CA ALA A 80 -9.97 17.18 8.13
C ALA A 80 -10.93 16.00 8.33
N LEU A 81 -10.91 15.02 7.42
CA LEU A 81 -11.74 13.82 7.52
C LEU A 81 -11.35 12.86 8.66
N MET A 82 -10.14 13.01 9.21
CA MET A 82 -9.62 12.19 10.30
C MET A 82 -9.52 12.94 11.63
N VAL A 83 -9.90 14.23 11.70
CA VAL A 83 -9.81 15.05 12.92
C VAL A 83 -10.50 14.37 14.10
N GLU A 84 -11.71 13.85 13.88
CA GLU A 84 -12.46 13.15 14.92
C GLU A 84 -11.69 11.92 15.45
N THR A 85 -11.13 11.13 14.53
CA THR A 85 -10.30 9.96 14.88
C THR A 85 -9.06 10.36 15.68
N PHE A 86 -8.40 11.44 15.29
CA PHE A 86 -7.22 11.96 15.99
C PHE A 86 -7.53 12.45 17.40
N ILE A 87 -8.69 13.09 17.60
CA ILE A 87 -9.12 13.58 18.92
C ILE A 87 -9.42 12.41 19.86
N TYR A 88 -10.19 11.43 19.40
CA TYR A 88 -10.62 10.31 20.26
C TYR A 88 -9.57 9.20 20.39
N TYR A 89 -8.68 9.05 19.41
CA TYR A 89 -7.65 8.00 19.37
C TYR A 89 -6.27 8.57 19.04
N PRO A 90 -5.61 9.30 19.96
CA PRO A 90 -4.41 10.07 19.67
C PRO A 90 -3.23 9.27 19.10
N ILE A 91 -3.15 7.96 19.36
CA ILE A 91 -2.10 7.10 18.76
C ILE A 91 -2.15 7.11 17.22
N THR A 92 -3.33 7.30 16.64
CA THR A 92 -3.51 7.39 15.19
C THR A 92 -2.82 8.62 14.59
N ILE A 93 -2.63 9.70 15.37
CA ILE A 93 -1.82 10.85 14.97
C ILE A 93 -0.37 10.43 14.74
N ALA A 94 0.18 9.59 15.63
CA ALA A 94 1.56 9.12 15.51
C ALA A 94 1.75 8.30 14.22
N PHE A 95 0.76 7.46 13.85
CA PHE A 95 0.81 6.72 12.58
C PHE A 95 0.71 7.63 11.36
N ALA A 96 -0.21 8.59 11.37
CA ALA A 96 -0.36 9.56 10.28
C ALA A 96 0.91 10.39 10.09
N LEU A 97 1.45 10.98 11.17
CA LEU A 97 2.69 11.77 11.13
C LEU A 97 3.89 10.92 10.69
N SER A 98 3.99 9.67 11.15
CA SER A 98 5.05 8.76 10.71
C SER A 98 4.93 8.47 9.22
N SER A 99 3.73 8.22 8.70
CA SER A 99 3.50 8.03 7.27
C SER A 99 3.89 9.27 6.45
N ILE A 100 3.43 10.46 6.86
CA ILE A 100 3.77 11.73 6.20
C ILE A 100 5.29 11.93 6.17
N PHE A 101 5.97 11.73 7.30
CA PHE A 101 7.42 11.85 7.38
C PHE A 101 8.13 10.88 6.43
N LEU A 102 7.68 9.63 6.38
CA LEU A 102 8.21 8.61 5.48
C LEU A 102 7.99 8.97 3.99
N VAL A 103 6.81 9.45 3.63
CA VAL A 103 6.49 9.85 2.24
C VAL A 103 7.31 11.07 1.81
N ILE A 104 7.43 12.09 2.66
CA ILE A 104 8.29 13.25 2.39
C ILE A 104 9.74 12.79 2.25
N GLY A 105 10.21 11.96 3.19
CA GLY A 105 11.55 11.38 3.17
C GLY A 105 11.82 10.59 1.89
N TYR A 106 10.85 9.80 1.42
CA TYR A 106 10.90 9.09 0.14
C TYR A 106 11.09 10.06 -1.02
N CYS A 107 10.22 11.05 -1.16
CA CYS A 107 10.24 12.00 -2.28
C CYS A 107 11.56 12.79 -2.34
N VAL A 108 12.13 13.16 -1.18
CA VAL A 108 13.33 14.01 -1.13
C VAL A 108 14.64 13.22 -1.21
N LYS A 109 14.74 12.07 -0.54
CA LYS A 109 16.04 11.41 -0.31
C LYS A 109 16.02 9.90 -0.34
N PHE A 110 15.00 9.24 0.21
CA PHE A 110 15.08 7.79 0.40
C PHE A 110 14.98 6.99 -0.88
N LYS A 111 14.42 7.56 -1.98
CA LYS A 111 14.39 6.94 -3.31
C LYS A 111 15.73 6.37 -3.77
N GLN A 112 16.84 7.04 -3.46
CA GLN A 112 18.17 6.58 -3.90
C GLN A 112 18.63 5.29 -3.19
N TYR A 113 18.03 4.93 -2.05
CA TYR A 113 18.39 3.77 -1.26
C TYR A 113 17.44 2.61 -1.53
N ALA A 114 17.83 1.76 -2.48
CA ALA A 114 17.01 0.72 -3.07
C ALA A 114 16.51 -0.39 -2.12
N ILE A 115 16.84 -0.39 -0.83
CA ILE A 115 16.22 -1.31 0.14
C ILE A 115 15.36 -0.50 1.10
N ILE A 116 15.92 0.60 1.60
CA ILE A 116 15.24 1.49 2.55
C ILE A 116 13.94 2.03 1.96
N ASN A 117 13.92 2.45 0.70
CA ASN A 117 12.69 2.98 0.08
C ASN A 117 11.53 1.95 0.08
N LYS A 118 11.79 0.64 -0.07
CA LYS A 118 10.74 -0.39 0.02
C LYS A 118 10.14 -0.44 1.41
N PHE A 119 10.96 -0.41 2.46
CA PHE A 119 10.45 -0.37 3.84
C PHE A 119 9.66 0.92 4.08
N VAL A 120 10.19 2.06 3.63
CA VAL A 120 9.52 3.36 3.73
C VAL A 120 8.13 3.30 3.10
N LEU A 121 8.00 2.79 1.88
CA LEU A 121 6.73 2.67 1.16
C LEU A 121 5.77 1.66 1.82
N VAL A 122 6.25 0.48 2.20
CA VAL A 122 5.40 -0.53 2.86
C VAL A 122 4.87 -0.02 4.21
N PHE A 123 5.70 0.63 5.03
CA PHE A 123 5.23 1.16 6.30
C PHE A 123 4.24 2.31 6.12
N SER A 124 4.56 3.27 5.25
CA SER A 124 3.71 4.44 5.01
C SER A 124 2.37 4.11 4.35
N HIS A 125 2.33 3.15 3.42
CA HIS A 125 1.13 2.86 2.63
C HIS A 125 0.36 1.63 3.11
N ILE A 126 0.98 0.72 3.88
CA ILE A 126 0.33 -0.53 4.28
C ILE A 126 0.19 -0.63 5.79
N VAL A 127 1.31 -0.54 6.51
CA VAL A 127 1.32 -0.75 7.96
C VAL A 127 0.55 0.35 8.67
N PHE A 128 0.85 1.62 8.43
CA PHE A 128 0.19 2.72 9.15
C PHE A 128 -1.30 2.89 8.79
N PRO A 129 -1.74 2.74 7.53
CA PRO A 129 -3.16 2.74 7.22
C PRO A 129 -3.93 1.61 7.92
N TYR A 130 -3.38 0.38 7.91
CA TYR A 130 -3.96 -0.74 8.65
C TYR A 130 -4.04 -0.45 10.16
N LEU A 131 -2.93 0.00 10.76
CA LEU A 131 -2.84 0.29 12.19
C LEU A 131 -3.80 1.41 12.63
N THR A 132 -4.08 2.36 11.75
CA THR A 132 -5.03 3.45 12.02
C THR A 132 -6.44 2.91 12.21
N ILE A 133 -6.88 1.98 11.36
CA ILE A 133 -8.20 1.35 11.48
C ILE A 133 -8.30 0.57 12.80
N ILE A 134 -7.37 -0.34 13.07
CA ILE A 134 -7.46 -1.22 14.26
C ILE A 134 -7.23 -0.48 15.59
N SER A 135 -6.68 0.74 15.55
CA SER A 135 -6.44 1.56 16.75
C SER A 135 -7.50 2.65 16.93
N SER A 136 -8.46 2.74 16.00
CA SER A 136 -9.61 3.64 16.03
C SER A 136 -10.85 2.88 16.58
N PRO A 137 -12.08 3.44 16.58
CA PRO A 137 -13.15 2.96 17.45
C PRO A 137 -13.43 1.46 17.35
N GLN A 138 -13.96 0.85 18.41
CA GLN A 138 -14.54 -0.50 18.44
C GLN A 138 -13.58 -1.71 18.41
N VAL A 139 -12.26 -1.54 18.30
CA VAL A 139 -11.30 -2.66 18.37
C VAL A 139 -10.69 -2.78 19.78
N ASN A 140 -10.68 -4.02 20.30
CA ASN A 140 -10.18 -4.39 21.62
C ASN A 140 -8.70 -3.95 21.78
N PRO A 141 -8.27 -3.35 22.91
CA PRO A 141 -6.93 -2.77 23.13
C PRO A 141 -5.72 -3.73 22.99
N ASN A 142 -5.93 -5.02 22.75
CA ASN A 142 -4.84 -5.92 22.41
C ASN A 142 -4.42 -5.68 20.96
N LEU A 143 -3.30 -4.96 20.79
CA LEU A 143 -2.54 -4.85 19.55
C LEU A 143 -2.49 -6.19 18.80
N LEU A 144 -2.74 -6.15 17.48
CA LEU A 144 -2.60 -7.20 16.46
C LEU A 144 -2.64 -8.64 16.98
N SER A 145 -3.73 -9.36 16.71
CA SER A 145 -3.77 -10.81 16.91
C SER A 145 -2.67 -11.53 16.10
N TRP A 146 -2.28 -12.73 16.53
CA TRP A 146 -1.29 -13.53 15.80
C TRP A 146 -1.68 -13.73 14.32
N GLY A 147 -2.97 -13.96 14.03
CA GLY A 147 -3.46 -14.07 12.65
C GLY A 147 -3.22 -12.80 11.84
N GLU A 148 -3.49 -11.63 12.44
CA GLU A 148 -3.25 -10.34 11.79
C GLU A 148 -1.76 -10.06 11.55
N ILE A 149 -0.87 -10.47 12.46
CA ILE A 149 0.57 -10.37 12.25
C ILE A 149 0.98 -11.14 11.00
N TRP A 150 0.46 -12.36 10.80
CA TRP A 150 0.77 -13.17 9.63
C TRP A 150 0.13 -12.63 8.34
N ILE A 151 -1.08 -12.07 8.40
CA ILE A 151 -1.65 -11.31 7.28
C ILE A 151 -0.74 -10.14 6.91
N MET A 152 -0.35 -9.33 7.89
CA MET A 152 0.51 -8.16 7.65
C MET A 152 1.87 -8.57 7.09
N ALA A 153 2.46 -9.66 7.58
CA ALA A 153 3.68 -10.23 7.01
C ALA A 153 3.49 -10.69 5.55
N THR A 154 2.32 -11.24 5.22
CA THR A 154 1.96 -11.64 3.85
C THR A 154 1.93 -10.43 2.92
N PHE A 155 1.19 -9.38 3.30
CA PHE A 155 1.12 -8.13 2.52
C PHE A 155 2.48 -7.44 2.44
N PHE A 156 3.24 -7.44 3.53
CA PHE A 156 4.59 -6.91 3.56
C PHE A 156 5.48 -7.60 2.52
N ALA A 157 5.52 -8.94 2.52
CA ALA A 157 6.33 -9.72 1.58
C ALA A 157 5.89 -9.50 0.13
N PHE A 158 4.58 -9.48 -0.12
CA PHE A 158 4.01 -9.23 -1.43
C PHE A 158 4.40 -7.85 -1.96
N SER A 159 4.12 -6.81 -1.19
CA SER A 159 4.37 -5.43 -1.59
C SER A 159 5.85 -5.11 -1.71
N PHE A 160 6.71 -5.73 -0.91
CA PHE A 160 8.16 -5.63 -1.09
C PHE A 160 8.58 -6.13 -2.47
N SER A 161 8.06 -7.29 -2.91
CA SER A 161 8.34 -7.82 -4.25
C SER A 161 7.78 -6.94 -5.35
N GLY A 162 6.56 -6.42 -5.17
CA GLY A 162 5.91 -5.49 -6.10
C GLY A 162 6.73 -4.22 -6.30
N GLN A 163 7.24 -3.63 -5.21
CA GLN A 163 8.07 -2.43 -5.29
C GLN A 163 9.42 -2.67 -5.98
N VAL A 164 10.04 -3.84 -5.76
CA VAL A 164 11.27 -4.20 -6.48
C VAL A 164 11.02 -4.33 -7.97
N ILE A 165 9.89 -4.90 -8.39
CA ILE A 165 9.50 -4.97 -9.80
C ILE A 165 9.22 -3.58 -10.37
N HIS A 166 8.44 -2.76 -9.65
CA HIS A 166 8.06 -1.40 -10.04
C HIS A 166 9.28 -0.51 -10.29
N GLU A 167 10.21 -0.45 -9.33
CA GLU A 167 11.42 0.34 -9.47
C GLU A 167 12.36 -0.18 -10.56
N ALA A 168 12.44 -1.50 -10.73
CA ALA A 168 13.24 -2.09 -11.81
C ALA A 168 12.67 -1.76 -13.20
N ILE A 169 11.37 -1.51 -13.32
CA ILE A 169 10.72 -1.01 -14.54
C ILE A 169 11.02 0.48 -14.74
N ASP A 170 10.84 1.29 -13.70
CA ASP A 170 11.02 2.74 -13.74
C ASP A 170 12.51 3.15 -13.80
N LYS A 171 13.40 2.17 -13.70
CA LYS A 171 14.86 2.33 -13.60
C LYS A 171 15.30 3.17 -12.39
N GLU A 172 14.38 3.40 -11.46
CA GLU A 172 14.65 3.98 -10.16
C GLU A 172 15.57 3.03 -9.41
N ALA A 173 16.77 3.49 -9.09
CA ALA A 173 17.84 2.67 -8.54
C ALA A 173 18.23 1.43 -9.39
N SER A 174 18.08 1.50 -10.71
CA SER A 174 18.47 0.43 -11.66
C SER A 174 19.92 -0.05 -11.52
N ASP A 175 20.82 0.80 -11.02
CA ASP A 175 22.21 0.44 -10.76
C ASP A 175 22.39 -0.45 -9.52
N ALA A 176 21.41 -0.51 -8.61
CA ALA A 176 21.54 -1.21 -7.33
C ALA A 176 21.32 -2.73 -7.45
N PHE A 177 20.47 -3.18 -8.38
CA PHE A 177 20.10 -4.59 -8.50
C PHE A 177 20.38 -5.15 -9.90
N SER A 178 21.26 -6.15 -9.96
CA SER A 178 21.38 -6.99 -11.15
C SER A 178 20.09 -7.78 -11.38
N LEU A 179 19.83 -8.19 -12.62
CA LEU A 179 18.68 -9.04 -12.98
C LEU A 179 18.58 -10.30 -12.13
N ARG A 180 19.73 -10.86 -11.71
CA ARG A 180 19.79 -12.02 -10.83
C ARG A 180 19.33 -11.70 -9.40
N LYS A 181 19.67 -10.52 -8.87
CA LYS A 181 19.21 -10.08 -7.55
C LYS A 181 17.70 -9.84 -7.55
N ILE A 182 17.17 -9.16 -8.59
CA ILE A 182 15.71 -8.97 -8.77
C ILE A 182 15.01 -10.31 -8.77
N GLN A 183 15.50 -11.26 -9.57
CA GLN A 183 14.98 -12.61 -9.63
C GLN A 183 14.91 -13.27 -8.23
N ILE A 184 16.03 -13.27 -7.49
CA ILE A 184 16.11 -13.90 -6.17
C ILE A 184 15.14 -13.26 -5.19
N ILE A 185 15.10 -11.93 -5.14
CA ILE A 185 14.21 -11.18 -4.23
C ILE A 185 12.74 -11.51 -4.55
N VAL A 186 12.33 -11.43 -5.82
CA VAL A 186 10.95 -11.73 -6.23
C VAL A 186 10.58 -13.17 -5.88
N GLN A 187 11.45 -14.15 -6.13
CA GLN A 187 11.19 -15.56 -5.80
C GLN A 187 11.04 -15.77 -4.29
N ILE A 188 11.98 -15.26 -3.48
CA ILE A 188 11.95 -15.42 -2.02
C ILE A 188 10.72 -14.74 -1.45
N SER A 189 10.47 -13.46 -1.81
CA SER A 189 9.31 -12.72 -1.33
C SER A 189 7.99 -13.38 -1.73
N SER A 190 7.90 -13.95 -2.94
CA SER A 190 6.71 -14.67 -3.38
C SER A 190 6.48 -15.96 -2.60
N ILE A 191 7.54 -16.75 -2.34
CA ILE A 191 7.46 -17.95 -1.51
C ILE A 191 7.05 -17.59 -0.08
N LEU A 192 7.65 -16.55 0.50
CA LEU A 192 7.28 -16.07 1.85
C LEU A 192 5.83 -15.58 1.90
N THR A 193 5.37 -14.87 0.87
CA THR A 193 3.96 -14.45 0.74
C THR A 193 3.04 -15.68 0.79
N ILE A 194 3.36 -16.74 0.05
CA ILE A 194 2.56 -17.98 0.06
C ILE A 194 2.57 -18.63 1.44
N ILE A 195 3.76 -18.82 2.04
CA ILE A 195 3.90 -19.47 3.35
C ILE A 195 3.14 -18.69 4.43
N PHE A 196 3.33 -17.38 4.50
CA PHE A 196 2.67 -16.53 5.48
C PHE A 196 1.16 -16.47 5.25
N GLY A 197 0.72 -16.42 3.99
CA GLY A 197 -0.70 -16.40 3.65
C GLY A 197 -1.39 -17.70 4.03
N VAL A 198 -0.78 -18.85 3.73
CA VAL A 198 -1.30 -20.17 4.16
C VAL A 198 -1.41 -20.22 5.67
N TYR A 199 -0.36 -19.81 6.38
CA TYR A 199 -0.37 -19.82 7.84
C TYR A 199 -1.43 -18.86 8.43
N ALA A 200 -1.58 -17.68 7.82
CA ALA A 200 -2.61 -16.72 8.20
C ALA A 200 -4.02 -17.32 8.09
N ILE A 201 -4.34 -18.05 7.01
CA ILE A 201 -5.65 -18.70 6.86
C ILE A 201 -5.97 -19.66 8.02
N PHE A 202 -4.98 -20.40 8.52
CA PHE A 202 -5.18 -21.34 9.61
C PHE A 202 -5.26 -20.70 11.00
N VAL A 203 -4.57 -19.57 11.20
CA VAL A 203 -4.50 -18.90 12.51
C VAL A 203 -5.53 -17.79 12.66
N LEU A 204 -6.11 -17.30 11.57
CA LEU A 204 -7.21 -16.35 11.62
C LEU A 204 -8.41 -16.97 12.33
N PRO A 205 -8.94 -16.31 13.38
CA PRO A 205 -10.07 -16.84 14.15
C PRO A 205 -11.42 -16.74 13.40
N GLN A 206 -11.42 -16.35 12.12
CA GLN A 206 -12.63 -16.15 11.34
C GLN A 206 -13.07 -17.42 10.59
N PRO A 207 -14.37 -17.77 10.60
CA PRO A 207 -14.90 -18.93 9.87
C PRO A 207 -14.75 -18.80 8.34
N ASN A 208 -14.57 -17.57 7.85
CA ASN A 208 -14.45 -17.22 6.44
C ASN A 208 -13.00 -17.04 5.97
N SER A 209 -12.01 -17.57 6.71
CA SER A 209 -10.59 -17.41 6.36
C SER A 209 -10.22 -17.98 4.98
N LEU A 210 -11.01 -18.91 4.44
CA LEU A 210 -10.83 -19.46 3.09
C LEU A 210 -11.01 -18.40 1.99
N TYR A 211 -11.70 -17.28 2.25
CA TYR A 211 -11.79 -16.18 1.29
C TYR A 211 -10.45 -15.47 1.06
N PHE A 212 -9.41 -15.79 1.84
CA PHE A 212 -8.05 -15.31 1.59
C PHE A 212 -7.24 -16.16 0.61
N ILE A 213 -7.74 -17.32 0.16
CA ILE A 213 -7.05 -18.19 -0.80
C ILE A 213 -6.58 -17.44 -2.07
N PRO A 214 -7.37 -16.55 -2.70
CA PRO A 214 -6.92 -15.81 -3.88
C PRO A 214 -5.63 -15.03 -3.65
N PHE A 215 -5.41 -14.46 -2.46
CA PHE A 215 -4.21 -13.69 -2.13
C PHE A 215 -2.94 -14.55 -2.12
N ILE A 216 -3.06 -15.84 -1.82
CA ILE A 216 -1.95 -16.80 -1.84
C ILE A 216 -1.59 -17.18 -3.28
N ALA A 217 -2.55 -17.15 -4.20
CA ALA A 217 -2.31 -17.48 -5.60
C ALA A 217 -1.64 -16.35 -6.39
N ILE A 218 -1.85 -15.10 -6.00
CA ILE A 218 -1.26 -13.90 -6.62
C ILE A 218 0.28 -14.01 -6.85
N PRO A 219 1.10 -14.35 -5.85
CA PRO A 219 2.55 -14.45 -6.00
C PRO A 219 3.03 -15.51 -7.02
N VAL A 220 2.16 -16.44 -7.46
CA VAL A 220 2.50 -17.41 -8.51
C VAL A 220 2.83 -16.72 -9.84
N GLY A 221 2.16 -15.61 -10.16
CA GLY A 221 2.43 -14.81 -11.36
C GLY A 221 3.86 -14.27 -11.39
N PRO A 222 4.27 -13.45 -10.41
CA PRO A 222 5.66 -12.99 -10.25
C PRO A 222 6.68 -14.14 -10.24
N MET A 223 6.39 -15.26 -9.57
CA MET A 223 7.27 -16.44 -9.58
C MET A 223 7.47 -17.00 -10.99
N TYR A 224 6.39 -17.11 -11.78
CA TYR A 224 6.47 -17.63 -13.14
C TYR A 224 7.24 -16.70 -14.09
N ILE A 225 7.00 -15.39 -13.99
CA ILE A 225 7.63 -14.37 -14.83
C ILE A 225 9.13 -14.29 -14.53
N TYR A 226 9.49 -14.23 -13.25
CA TYR A 226 10.87 -14.13 -12.78
C TYR A 226 11.49 -15.49 -12.48
N ARG A 227 11.06 -16.57 -13.15
CA ARG A 227 11.72 -17.89 -13.04
C ARG A 227 13.13 -17.90 -13.62
N LYS A 228 13.43 -16.93 -14.49
CA LYS A 228 14.74 -16.67 -15.08
C LYS A 228 15.06 -15.18 -14.92
N PRO A 229 16.34 -14.78 -14.83
CA PRO A 229 16.71 -13.38 -14.77
C PRO A 229 16.35 -12.73 -16.11
N ARG A 230 15.41 -11.79 -16.08
CA ARG A 230 14.89 -11.11 -17.29
C ARG A 230 14.68 -9.64 -16.98
N THR A 231 14.87 -8.82 -18.00
CA THR A 231 14.54 -7.40 -17.94
C THR A 231 13.04 -7.25 -17.69
N PRO A 232 12.62 -6.51 -16.65
CA PRO A 232 11.22 -6.17 -16.41
C PRO A 232 10.64 -5.47 -17.64
N ARG A 233 9.39 -5.79 -17.97
CA ARG A 233 8.68 -5.11 -19.06
C ARG A 233 7.71 -4.08 -18.48
N PRO A 234 7.56 -2.89 -19.09
CA PRO A 234 6.68 -1.84 -18.57
C PRO A 234 5.24 -2.31 -18.33
N GLU A 235 4.71 -3.19 -19.17
CA GLU A 235 3.32 -3.68 -19.08
C GLU A 235 3.07 -4.49 -17.80
N LEU A 236 4.11 -4.99 -17.12
CA LEU A 236 3.97 -5.67 -15.83
C LEU A 236 3.50 -4.73 -14.72
N LYS A 237 3.82 -3.43 -14.82
CA LYS A 237 3.36 -2.40 -13.90
C LYS A 237 1.84 -2.24 -14.00
N ASP A 238 1.32 -2.16 -15.21
CA ASP A 238 -0.12 -2.06 -15.47
C ASP A 238 -0.88 -3.28 -14.93
N VAL A 239 -0.35 -4.50 -15.17
CA VAL A 239 -0.92 -5.74 -14.63
C VAL A 239 -0.94 -5.71 -13.09
N GLY A 240 0.14 -5.22 -12.46
CA GLY A 240 0.21 -5.07 -11.01
C GLY A 240 -0.82 -4.08 -10.46
N ILE A 241 -1.01 -2.94 -11.13
CA ILE A 241 -2.01 -1.93 -10.77
C ILE A 241 -3.43 -2.50 -10.90
N ILE A 242 -3.73 -3.18 -12.00
CA ILE A 242 -5.03 -3.84 -12.20
C ILE A 242 -5.28 -4.86 -11.08
N LEU A 243 -4.28 -5.70 -10.77
CA LEU A 243 -4.41 -6.71 -9.73
C LEU A 243 -4.65 -6.10 -8.34
N GLY A 244 -3.94 -5.02 -8.01
CA GLY A 244 -4.15 -4.28 -6.76
C GLY A 244 -5.56 -3.71 -6.63
N ASN A 245 -6.09 -3.13 -7.72
CA ASN A 245 -7.47 -2.64 -7.75
C ASN A 245 -8.50 -3.77 -7.67
N LEU A 246 -8.25 -4.92 -8.32
CA LEU A 246 -9.11 -6.11 -8.18
C LEU A 246 -9.13 -6.63 -6.74
N MET A 247 -7.98 -6.66 -6.05
CA MET A 247 -7.92 -7.01 -4.63
C MET A 247 -8.73 -6.06 -3.76
N MET A 248 -8.63 -4.75 -4.01
CA MET A 248 -9.39 -3.72 -3.31
C MET A 248 -10.90 -3.93 -3.49
N VAL A 249 -11.36 -4.15 -4.72
CA VAL A 249 -12.78 -4.44 -5.02
C VAL A 249 -13.23 -5.74 -4.36
N TYR A 250 -12.39 -6.78 -4.39
CA TYR A 250 -12.69 -8.06 -3.74
C TYR A 250 -12.87 -7.88 -2.22
N LEU A 251 -11.99 -7.13 -1.55
CA LEU A 251 -12.13 -6.80 -0.13
C LEU A 251 -13.43 -6.04 0.17
N LEU A 252 -13.81 -5.07 -0.68
CA LEU A 252 -15.09 -4.37 -0.55
C LEU A 252 -16.27 -5.34 -0.62
N VAL A 253 -16.27 -6.26 -1.58
CA VAL A 253 -17.33 -7.28 -1.70
C VAL A 253 -17.39 -8.16 -0.45
N LEU A 254 -16.24 -8.60 0.06
CA LEU A 254 -16.19 -9.41 1.28
C LEU A 254 -16.77 -8.68 2.50
N ILE A 255 -16.49 -7.38 2.64
CA ILE A 255 -17.05 -6.54 3.72
C ILE A 255 -18.56 -6.38 3.56
N LEU A 256 -19.07 -6.25 2.33
CA LEU A 256 -20.52 -6.10 2.09
C LEU A 256 -21.30 -7.41 2.23
N MET A 257 -20.63 -8.55 2.14
CA MET A 257 -21.22 -9.88 2.32
C MET A 257 -21.20 -10.38 3.78
N GLY A 258 -20.30 -9.85 4.60
CA GLY A 258 -20.15 -10.17 6.03
C GLY A 258 -21.02 -9.30 6.92
#